data_AF-A0A9D9P1Q3-F1
#
_entry.id   AF-A0A9D9P1Q3-F1
#
_cell.length_a   1.000
_cell.length_b   1.000
_cell.length_c   1.000
_cell.angle_alpha   90.00
_cell.angle_beta   90.00
_cell.angle_gamma   90.00
#
_symmetry.space_group_name_H-M   'P 1'
#
loop_
_entity.id
_entity.type
_entity.pdbx_description
1 polymer ?
#
loop_
_entity_poly.entity_id
_entity_poly.type
_entity_poly.pdbx_seq_one_letter_code
_entity_poly.pdbx_strand_id
1 'polypeptide(L)' 'MAVESMVKKLKRHAAKRANQRLKQPKHSVPHRYPFKYRQTSRGRVPLTDEDALAMIRWRAARRARKTQAEQKV' A
#
# COMPACT_ATOMS: atom_id res chain seq x y z
N MET A 1 30.19 22.72 -26.88
CA MET A 1 29.13 22.47 -25.89
C MET A 1 29.08 20.98 -25.57
N ALA A 2 29.54 20.53 -24.39
CA ALA A 2 29.37 19.11 -24.05
C ALA A 2 29.31 18.88 -22.52
N VAL A 3 30.36 19.23 -21.80
CA VAL A 3 30.55 18.79 -20.40
C VAL A 3 29.65 19.54 -19.42
N GLU A 4 29.57 20.86 -19.50
CA GLU A 4 28.75 21.67 -18.57
C GLU A 4 27.26 21.32 -18.66
N SER A 5 26.76 21.11 -19.88
CA SER A 5 25.38 20.70 -20.12
C SER A 5 25.09 19.30 -19.56
N MET A 6 26.08 18.40 -19.63
CA MET A 6 25.99 17.04 -19.09
C MET A 6 25.99 17.07 -17.56
N VAL A 7 26.87 17.85 -16.93
CA VAL A 7 26.91 18.05 -15.47
C VAL A 7 25.59 18.63 -14.97
N LYS A 8 25.02 19.61 -15.68
CA LYS A 8 23.70 20.19 -15.34
C LYS A 8 22.58 19.16 -15.42
N LYS A 9 22.58 18.29 -16.44
CA LYS A 9 21.61 17.19 -16.55
C LYS A 9 21.77 16.19 -15.40
N LEU A 10 22.99 15.81 -15.05
CA LEU A 10 23.30 14.90 -13.95
C LEU A 10 22.78 15.43 -12.61
N LYS A 11 23.05 16.71 -12.30
CA LYS A 11 22.52 17.37 -11.09
C LYS A 11 21.00 17.37 -11.06
N ARG A 12 20.35 17.65 -12.20
CA ARG A 12 18.88 17.65 -12.31
C ARG A 12 18.28 16.26 -12.10
N HIS A 13 18.91 15.22 -12.65
CA HIS A 13 18.50 13.82 -12.43
C HIS A 13 18.70 13.38 -10.98
N ALA A 14 19.80 13.76 -10.33
CA ALA A 14 20.04 13.48 -8.92
C ALA A 14 18.98 14.13 -8.03
N ALA A 15 18.69 15.42 -8.23
CA ALA A 15 17.65 16.13 -7.50
C ALA A 15 16.26 15.53 -7.72
N LYS A 16 15.93 15.13 -8.96
CA LYS A 16 14.66 14.46 -9.27
C LYS A 16 14.53 13.12 -8.52
N ARG A 17 15.57 12.30 -8.49
CA ARG A 17 15.56 11.01 -7.75
C ARG A 17 15.41 11.22 -6.24
N ALA A 18 16.10 12.20 -5.67
CA ALA A 18 15.97 12.53 -4.25
C ALA A 18 14.53 12.95 -3.89
N ASN A 19 13.96 13.87 -4.67
CA ASN A 19 12.59 14.33 -4.47
C ASN A 19 11.56 13.22 -4.69
N GLN A 20 11.78 12.31 -5.65
CA GLN A 20 10.92 11.14 -5.81
C GLN A 20 11.00 10.22 -4.59
N ARG A 21 12.19 9.93 -4.07
CA ARG A 21 12.34 9.11 -2.84
C ARG A 21 11.66 9.72 -1.62
N LEU A 22 11.64 11.05 -1.51
CA LEU A 22 10.94 11.76 -0.43
C LEU A 22 9.41 11.73 -0.60
N LYS A 23 8.92 11.79 -1.85
CA LYS A 23 7.49 11.77 -2.17
C LYS A 23 6.88 10.37 -2.23
N GLN A 24 7.70 9.33 -2.44
CA GLN A 24 7.24 7.96 -2.37
C GLN A 24 6.89 7.63 -0.91
N PRO A 25 5.67 7.13 -0.63
CA PRO A 25 5.39 6.57 0.68
C PRO A 25 6.40 5.44 0.91
N LYS A 26 7.22 5.57 1.97
CA LYS A 26 8.38 4.69 2.25
C LYS A 26 8.02 3.20 2.25
N HIS A 27 6.75 2.88 2.42
CA HIS A 27 6.19 1.56 2.26
C HIS A 27 4.87 1.71 1.51
N SER A 28 4.77 1.23 0.27
CA SER A 28 3.48 0.71 -0.17
C SER A 28 3.20 -0.44 0.78
N VAL A 29 2.43 -0.20 1.84
CA VAL A 29 1.98 -1.28 2.71
C VAL A 29 1.37 -2.29 1.75
N PRO A 30 1.93 -3.52 1.61
CA PRO A 30 1.37 -4.49 0.69
C PRO A 30 -0.10 -4.56 1.01
N HIS A 31 -0.97 -4.36 0.01
CA HIS A 31 -2.41 -4.33 0.20
C HIS A 31 -2.79 -5.52 1.09
N ARG A 32 -2.98 -5.24 2.39
CA ARG A 32 -3.25 -6.28 3.38
C ARG A 32 -4.69 -6.64 3.13
N TYR A 33 -4.91 -7.56 2.20
CA TYR A 33 -6.13 -8.32 2.22
C TYR A 33 -6.01 -9.19 3.48
N PRO A 34 -6.73 -8.89 4.57
CA PRO A 34 -6.45 -9.51 5.88
C PRO A 34 -6.71 -11.02 5.88
N PHE A 35 -7.29 -11.54 4.79
CA PHE A 35 -7.89 -12.85 4.69
C PHE A 35 -7.43 -13.60 3.44
N LYS A 36 -6.20 -13.35 2.94
CA LYS A 36 -5.64 -14.15 1.83
C LYS A 36 -4.87 -15.37 2.33
N TYR A 37 -4.11 -15.21 3.41
CA TYR A 37 -3.34 -16.27 4.06
C TYR A 37 -3.25 -16.01 5.57
N ARG A 38 -3.22 -17.07 6.37
CA ARG A 38 -2.89 -16.98 7.80
C ARG A 38 -1.37 -17.01 7.95
N GLN A 39 -0.83 -16.04 8.69
CA GLN A 39 0.60 -16.01 9.03
C GLN A 39 0.80 -16.85 10.29
N THR A 40 1.67 -17.86 10.21
CA THR A 40 2.08 -18.69 11.34
C THR A 40 3.60 -18.65 11.49
N SER A 41 4.14 -19.14 12.61
CA SER A 41 5.60 -19.24 12.81
C SER A 41 6.30 -20.14 11.78
N ARG A 42 5.56 -21.06 11.13
CA ARG A 42 6.05 -21.94 10.07
C ARG A 42 5.86 -21.39 8.65
N GLY A 43 5.23 -20.22 8.51
CA GLY A 43 4.99 -19.58 7.22
C GLY A 43 3.51 -19.31 6.94
N ARG A 44 3.18 -19.15 5.65
CA ARG A 44 1.84 -18.81 5.15
C ARG A 44 1.01 -20.07 4.94
N VAL A 45 -0.16 -20.12 5.55
CA VAL A 45 -1.11 -21.24 5.45
C VAL A 45 -2.41 -20.74 4.81
N PRO A 46 -3.16 -21.60 4.06
CA PRO A 46 -4.50 -21.27 3.63
C PRO A 46 -5.40 -20.84 4.80
N LEU A 47 -6.41 -20.01 4.51
CA LEU A 47 -7.39 -19.63 5.52
C LEU A 47 -8.21 -20.83 5.97
N THR A 48 -8.61 -20.82 7.24
CA THR A 48 -9.66 -21.71 7.75
C THR A 48 -11.04 -21.11 7.49
N ASP A 49 -12.09 -21.91 7.65
CA ASP A 49 -13.48 -21.46 7.53
C ASP A 49 -13.83 -20.36 8.56
N GLU A 50 -13.23 -20.42 9.76
CA GLU A 50 -13.38 -19.38 10.78
C GLU A 50 -12.78 -18.04 10.34
N ASP A 51 -11.61 -18.06 9.70
CA ASP A 51 -10.99 -16.86 9.15
C ASP A 51 -11.83 -16.28 7.99
N ALA A 52 -12.51 -17.15 7.22
CA ALA A 52 -13.44 -16.72 6.16
C ALA A 52 -14.70 -16.04 6.75
N LEU A 53 -15.20 -16.51 7.89
CA LEU A 53 -16.29 -15.83 8.61
C LEU A 53 -15.85 -14.45 9.12
N ALA A 54 -14.63 -14.34 9.67
CA ALA A 54 -14.07 -13.05 10.06
C ALA A 54 -13.93 -12.09 8.87
N MET A 55 -13.58 -12.59 7.68
CA MET A 55 -13.55 -11.82 6.43
C MET A 55 -14.92 -11.24 6.08
N ILE A 56 -15.96 -12.06 6.14
CA ILE A 56 -17.33 -11.64 5.80
C ILE A 56 -17.78 -10.53 6.76
N ARG A 57 -17.56 -10.71 8.07
CA ARG A 57 -17.88 -9.71 9.10
C ARG A 57 -17.16 -8.38 8.87
N TRP A 58 -15.86 -8.43 8.54
CA TRP A 58 -15.08 -7.23 8.23
C TRP A 58 -15.60 -6.50 6.99
N ARG A 59 -15.95 -7.24 5.92
CA ARG A 59 -16.54 -6.65 4.71
C ARG A 59 -17.89 -5.99 5.02
N ALA A 60 -18.74 -6.63 5.82
CA ALA A 60 -20.02 -6.07 6.23
C ALA A 60 -19.83 -4.77 7.03
N ALA A 61 -18.95 -4.77 8.03
CA ALA A 61 -18.64 -3.57 8.82
C ALA A 61 -18.08 -2.43 7.95
N ARG A 62 -17.23 -2.76 6.97
CA ARG A 62 -16.69 -1.76 6.03
C ARG A 62 -17.76 -1.16 5.13
N ARG A 63 -18.75 -1.95 4.68
CA ARG A 63 -19.91 -1.44 3.93
C ARG A 63 -20.74 -0.51 4.80
N ALA A 64 -21.06 -0.91 6.04
CA ALA A 64 -21.83 -0.07 6.97
C ALA A 64 -21.14 1.28 7.27
N ARG A 65 -19.81 1.29 7.41
CA ARG A 65 -19.06 2.55 7.58
C ARG A 65 -19.14 3.46 6.36
N LYS A 66 -19.14 2.89 5.14
CA LYS A 66 -19.28 3.67 3.91
C LYS A 66 -20.67 4.29 3.81
N THR A 67 -21.72 3.51 4.05
CA THR A 67 -23.09 4.04 4.01
C THR A 67 -23.30 5.12 5.07
N GLN A 68 -22.73 4.97 6.27
CA GLN A 68 -22.75 6.02 7.30
C GLN A 68 -21.96 7.28 6.90
N ALA A 69 -20.86 7.14 6.15
CA ALA A 69 -20.10 8.29 5.67
C ALA A 69 -20.84 9.02 4.54
N GLU A 70 -21.53 8.28 3.67
CA GLU A 70 -22.37 8.83 2.59
C GLU A 70 -23.63 9.52 3.13
N GLN A 71 -24.23 9.00 4.22
CA GLN A 71 -25.38 9.62 4.89
C GLN A 71 -25.06 10.90 5.68
N LYS A 72 -23.77 11.17 5.94
CA LYS A 72 -23.32 12.36 6.68
C LYS A 72 -22.95 13.54 5.76
N VAL A 73 -23.00 13.34 4.44
CA VAL A 73 -22.84 14.37 3.40
C VAL A 73 -24.22 14.84 2.99
#